data_AF-A0A3M9LRG4-F1
#
_entry.id   AF-A0A3M9LRG4-F1
#
_cell.length_a   1.000
_cell.length_b   1.000
_cell.length_c   1.000
_cell.angle_alpha   90.00
_cell.angle_beta   90.00
_cell.angle_gamma   90.00
#
_symmetry.space_group_name_H-M   'P 1'
#
loop_
_entity.id
_entity.type
_entity.pdbx_description
1 polymer ?
#
loop_
_entity_poly.entity_id
_entity_poly.type
_entity_poly.pdbx_seq_one_letter_code
_entity_poly.pdbx_strand_id
1 'polypeptide(L)' 'MSVSVTEKQRDDGSTLRWVQLSKFNKKADRWENFTVFPDDLLALEKFLPDVISLTSGGEVNADQN' A
#
# COMPACT_ATOMS: atom_id res chain seq x y z
N MET A 1 6.95 -4.12 -11.69
CA MET A 1 6.19 -3.23 -10.81
C MET A 1 6.61 -3.58 -9.40
N SER A 2 6.94 -2.60 -8.57
CA SER A 2 7.23 -2.81 -7.16
C SER A 2 6.13 -2.18 -6.32
N VAL A 3 5.81 -2.83 -5.21
CA VAL A 3 4.84 -2.38 -4.22
C VAL A 3 5.54 -2.40 -2.88
N SER A 4 5.49 -1.31 -2.13
CA SER A 4 5.97 -1.24 -0.76
C SER A 4 4.93 -0.59 0.13
N VAL A 5 4.70 -1.18 1.29
CA VAL A 5 3.86 -0.61 2.34
C VAL A 5 4.77 0.15 3.29
N THR A 6 4.44 1.40 3.58
CA THR A 6 5.17 2.22 4.55
C THR A 6 4.23 2.58 5.67
N GLU A 7 4.73 2.50 6.90
CA GLU A 7 4.00 2.85 8.10
C GLU A 7 4.78 3.90 8.88
N LYS A 8 4.08 4.88 9.43
CA LYS A 8 4.64 5.90 10.30
C LYS A 8 3.72 6.08 11.51
N GLN A 9 4.29 5.92 12.71
CA GLN A 9 3.60 6.28 13.94
C GLN A 9 3.56 7.80 14.09
N ARG A 10 2.39 8.35 14.40
CA ARG A 10 2.16 9.77 14.67
C ARG A 10 2.35 10.07 16.15
N ASP A 11 2.50 11.35 16.46
CA ASP A 11 2.74 11.84 17.83
C ASP A 11 1.53 11.62 18.76
N ASP A 12 0.32 11.46 18.19
CA ASP A 12 -0.91 11.13 18.91
C ASP A 12 -1.06 9.62 19.21
N GLY A 13 -0.06 8.82 18.86
CA GLY A 13 -0.06 7.37 19.01
C GLY A 13 -0.77 6.60 17.89
N SER A 14 -1.41 7.28 16.93
CA SER A 14 -2.01 6.63 15.76
C SER A 14 -0.96 6.21 14.73
N THR A 15 -1.27 5.22 13.90
CA THR A 15 -0.39 4.77 12.80
C THR A 15 -0.97 5.20 11.46
N LEU A 16 -0.19 5.94 10.68
CA LEU A 16 -0.47 6.23 9.28
C LEU A 16 0.24 5.19 8.41
N ARG A 17 -0.52 4.49 7.56
CA ARG A 17 0.02 3.57 6.56
C ARG A 17 -0.26 4.11 5.16
N TRP A 18 0.61 3.84 4.19
CA TRP A 18 0.34 4.12 2.79
C TRP A 18 1.10 3.14 1.90
N VAL A 19 0.68 3.03 0.64
CA VAL A 19 1.35 2.20 -0.36
C VAL A 19 2.13 3.08 -1.30
N GLN A 20 3.34 2.66 -1.62
CA GLN A 20 4.10 3.19 -2.74
C GLN A 20 4.15 2.13 -3.85
N LEU A 21 3.76 2.56 -5.04
CA LEU A 21 3.75 1.76 -6.27
C LEU A 21 4.76 2.36 -7.23
N SER A 22 5.70 1.56 -7.73
CA SER A 22 6.60 1.98 -8.81
C SER A 22 6.43 1.11 -10.03
N LYS A 23 6.27 1.75 -11.18
CA LYS A 23 6.15 1.08 -12.48
C LYS A 23 7.07 1.74 -13.49
N PHE A 24 7.87 0.93 -14.18
CA PHE A 24 8.65 1.41 -15.30
C PHE A 24 7.73 1.68 -16.51
N ASN A 25 7.70 2.93 -16.96
CA ASN A 25 6.96 3.36 -18.14
C ASN A 25 7.89 3.30 -19.37
N LYS A 26 7.72 2.26 -20.19
CA LYS A 26 8.53 2.05 -21.41
C LYS A 26 8.37 3.15 -22.46
N LYS A 27 7.23 3.85 -22.50
CA LYS A 27 7.00 4.93 -23.49
C LYS A 27 7.73 6.21 -23.11
N ALA A 28 7.84 6.46 -21.80
CA ALA A 28 8.51 7.64 -21.26
C ALA A 28 9.94 7.35 -20.78
N ASP A 29 10.42 6.11 -20.96
CA ASP A 29 11.72 5.58 -20.53
C ASP A 29 12.14 5.97 -19.10
N ARG A 30 11.18 5.89 -18.17
CA ARG A 30 11.38 6.32 -16.78
C ARG A 30 10.55 5.51 -15.80
N TRP A 31 10.95 5.53 -14.53
CA TRP A 31 10.13 5.03 -13.43
C TRP A 31 9.07 6.06 -13.04
N GLU A 32 7.82 5.61 -12.91
CA GLU A 32 6.71 6.39 -12.37
C GLU A 32 6.37 5.84 -10.99
N ASN A 33 6.24 6.76 -10.02
CA ASN A 33 5.99 6.44 -8.62
C ASN A 33 4.64 7.02 -8.21
N PHE A 34 3.84 6.23 -7.51
CA PHE A 34 2.53 6.62 -7.02
C PHE A 34 2.47 6.32 -5.52
N THR A 35 1.98 7.28 -4.75
CA THR A 35 1.69 7.12 -3.33
C THR A 35 0.18 7.05 -3.18
N VAL A 36 -0.31 6.02 -2.50
CA VAL A 36 -1.74 5.81 -2.26
C VAL A 36 -1.99 5.81 -0.76
N PHE A 37 -2.83 6.72 -0.30
CA PHE A 37 -3.23 6.82 1.11
C PHE A 37 -4.42 5.90 1.41
N PRO A 38 -4.67 5.55 2.69
CA PRO A 38 -5.74 4.63 3.10
C PRO A 38 -7.13 5.06 2.62
N ASP A 39 -7.41 6.35 2.62
CA ASP A 39 -8.70 6.89 2.20
C ASP A 39 -8.94 6.68 0.69
N ASP A 40 -7.86 6.69 -0.11
CA ASP A 40 -7.89 6.45 -1.56
C ASP A 40 -7.82 4.96 -1.92
N LEU A 41 -7.32 4.11 -1.00
CA LEU A 41 -7.22 2.66 -1.18
C LEU A 41 -8.60 2.01 -1.34
N LEU A 42 -9.61 2.47 -0.60
CA LEU A 42 -10.99 2.01 -0.74
C LEU A 42 -11.54 2.22 -2.17
N ALA A 43 -11.13 3.30 -2.84
CA ALA A 43 -11.51 3.55 -4.24
C ALA A 43 -10.75 2.63 -5.22
N LEU A 44 -9.56 2.19 -4.85
CA LEU A 44 -8.69 1.30 -5.64
C LEU A 44 -8.95 -0.19 -5.41
N GLU A 45 -9.77 -0.57 -4.42
CA GLU A 45 -10.19 -1.95 -4.12
C GLU A 45 -10.66 -2.71 -5.36
N LYS A 46 -11.44 -2.05 -6.22
CA LYS A 46 -11.98 -2.65 -7.44
C LYS A 46 -10.93 -2.92 -8.51
N PHE A 47 -9.78 -2.25 -8.45
CA PHE A 47 -8.75 -2.30 -9.50
C PHE A 47 -7.50 -3.07 -9.06
N LEU A 48 -7.22 -3.12 -7.75
CA LEU A 48 -6.03 -3.72 -7.19
C LEU A 48 -6.38 -4.47 -5.88
N PRO A 49 -7.18 -5.54 -5.94
CA PRO A 49 -7.63 -6.27 -4.75
C PRO A 49 -6.46 -6.83 -3.93
N ASP A 50 -5.38 -7.24 -4.59
CA ASP A 50 -4.17 -7.76 -3.94
C ASP A 50 -3.36 -6.69 -3.18
N VAL A 51 -3.59 -5.41 -3.45
CA VAL A 51 -2.89 -4.31 -2.76
C VAL A 51 -3.57 -3.98 -1.42
N ILE A 52 -4.89 -4.19 -1.32
CA ILE A 52 -5.63 -3.96 -0.08
C ILE A 52 -5.25 -4.98 1.00
N SER A 53 -5.04 -6.25 0.62
CA SER A 53 -4.59 -7.28 1.57
C SER A 53 -3.25 -6.92 2.23
N LEU A 54 -2.41 -6.13 1.55
CA LEU A 54 -1.12 -5.64 2.07
C LEU A 54 -1.27 -4.43 3.00
N THR A 55 -2.35 -3.66 2.88
CA THR A 55 -2.54 -2.39 3.64
C THR A 55 -3.45 -2.50 4.83
N SER A 56 -4.39 -3.44 4.80
CA SER A 56 -5.37 -3.61 5.88
C SER A 56 -4.75 -4.06 7.19
N GLY A 57 -3.45 -4.39 7.18
CA GLY A 57 -2.88 -5.28 8.17
C GLY A 57 -3.54 -6.63 7.99
N GLY A 58 -2.76 -7.66 7.69
CA GLY A 58 -3.22 -8.96 8.15
C GLY A 58 -3.53 -8.81 9.64
N GLU A 59 -4.78 -9.01 10.04
CA GLU A 59 -4.99 -9.91 11.17
C GLU A 59 -4.33 -11.22 10.74
N VAL A 60 -3.01 -11.29 10.93
CA VAL A 60 -2.36 -12.58 11.04
C VAL A 60 -2.96 -13.12 12.31
N ASN A 61 -3.99 -13.96 12.17
CA ASN A 61 -4.37 -14.86 13.25
C ASN A 61 -3.08 -15.60 13.60
N ALA A 62 -2.44 -15.14 14.68
CA ALA A 62 -1.39 -15.85 15.34
C ALA A 62 -2.06 -17.03 16.04
N ASP A 63 -2.46 -18.02 15.26
CA ASP A 63 -2.85 -19.32 15.76
C ASP A 63 -2.61 -20.33 14.63
N GLN A 64 -1.47 -21.03 14.70
CA GLN A 64 -1.47 -22.44 15.10
C GLN A 64 -0.06 -23.07 14.92
N ASN A 65 0.44 -23.55 16.08
CA ASN A 65 1.48 -24.57 16.31
C ASN A 65 2.96 -24.16 16.35
#